data_AF-W8VR87-F1
#
_entry.id   AF-W8VR87-F1
#
_cell.length_a   1.000
_cell.length_b   1.000
_cell.length_c   1.000
_cell.angle_alpha   90.00
_cell.angle_beta   90.00
_cell.angle_gamma   90.00
#
_symmetry.space_group_name_H-M   'P 1'
#
loop_
_entity.id
_entity.type
_entity.pdbx_description
1 polymer ?
#
loop_
_entity_poly.entity_id
_entity_poly.type
_entity_poly.pdbx_seq_one_letter_code
_entity_poly.pdbx_strand_id
1 'polypeptide(L)'
;MQVTAYYTTHAPYSLTKVNDLENDFDFKKIDGTYYNSETDSNISMKHLEGANYEISYRSDKNTKGLLVSSTKILVNSYSLKFHEDALLLNGERIKKVRFHRKDK
;
A
#
# COMPACT_ATOMS: atom_id res chain seq x y z
N MET A 1 -16.44 1.39 9.48
CA MET A 1 -17.71 0.76 9.05
C MET A 1 -17.42 -0.21 7.91
N GLN A 2 -17.98 -1.42 7.96
CA GLN A 2 -17.82 -2.45 6.92
C GLN A 2 -19.20 -2.85 6.41
N VAL A 3 -19.34 -2.97 5.09
CA VAL A 3 -20.57 -3.41 4.42
C VAL A 3 -20.27 -4.73 3.74
N THR A 4 -21.10 -5.74 4.00
CA THR A 4 -20.98 -7.06 3.39
C THR A 4 -22.26 -7.39 2.64
N ALA A 5 -22.13 -7.71 1.35
CA ALA A 5 -23.24 -8.14 0.51
C ALA A 5 -23.22 -9.67 0.38
N TYR A 6 -24.38 -10.28 0.64
CA TYR A 6 -24.59 -11.72 0.57
C TYR A 6 -25.42 -12.06 -0.66
N TYR A 7 -24.98 -13.05 -1.42
CA TYR A 7 -25.67 -13.57 -2.59
C TYR A 7 -25.77 -15.09 -2.48
N THR A 8 -26.79 -15.68 -3.09
CA THR A 8 -27.01 -17.14 -3.07
C THR A 8 -26.10 -17.89 -4.05
N THR A 9 -25.57 -17.20 -5.06
CA THR A 9 -24.84 -17.81 -6.19
C THR A 9 -23.33 -17.70 -6.09
N HIS A 10 -22.79 -16.79 -5.27
CA HIS A 10 -21.35 -16.50 -5.18
C HIS A 10 -20.94 -16.19 -3.74
N ALA A 11 -19.64 -16.24 -3.47
CA ALA A 11 -19.08 -15.91 -2.17
C ALA A 11 -19.39 -14.45 -1.76
N PRO A 12 -19.52 -14.16 -0.45
CA PRO A 12 -19.83 -12.82 0.03
C PRO A 12 -18.75 -11.79 -0.34
N TYR A 13 -19.18 -10.59 -0.71
CA TYR A 13 -18.28 -9.46 -0.99
C TYR A 13 -18.32 -8.48 0.18
N SER A 14 -17.15 -8.05 0.66
CA SER A 14 -17.04 -7.07 1.75
C SER A 14 -16.27 -5.84 1.32
N LEU A 15 -16.83 -4.66 1.61
CA LEU A 15 -16.20 -3.36 1.43
C LEU A 15 -16.03 -2.69 2.79
N THR A 16 -14.79 -2.32 3.14
CA THR A 16 -14.48 -1.62 4.40
C THR A 16 -14.19 -0.16 4.09
N LYS A 17 -14.92 0.76 4.73
CA LYS A 17 -14.62 2.20 4.66
C LYS A 17 -13.24 2.44 5.28
N VAL A 18 -12.36 3.11 4.55
CA VAL A 18 -11.06 3.53 5.05
C VAL A 18 -11.22 4.91 5.70
N ASN A 19 -10.50 5.17 6.78
CA ASN A 19 -10.48 6.49 7.42
C ASN A 19 -9.77 7.49 6.51
N ASP A 20 -10.26 8.72 6.51
CA ASP A 20 -9.68 9.81 5.74
C ASP A 20 -8.28 10.16 6.28
N LEU A 21 -7.50 10.88 5.45
CA LEU A 21 -6.21 11.43 5.85
C LEU A 21 -6.43 12.50 6.92
N GLU A 22 -5.68 12.42 8.02
CA GLU A 22 -5.63 13.48 9.01
C GLU A 22 -5.01 14.75 8.38
N ASN A 23 -5.49 15.93 8.78
CA ASN A 23 -5.04 17.19 8.18
C ASN A 23 -3.53 17.45 8.35
N ASP A 24 -2.93 16.93 9.42
CA ASP A 24 -1.51 17.11 9.75
C ASP A 24 -0.66 15.88 9.42
N PHE A 25 -1.10 15.05 8.46
CA PHE A 25 -0.37 13.86 8.06
C PHE A 25 0.98 14.23 7.43
N ASP A 26 2.09 13.74 8.02
CA ASP A 26 3.42 13.88 7.43
C ASP A 26 3.59 12.92 6.25
N PHE A 27 3.33 13.42 5.05
CA PHE A 27 3.46 12.67 3.81
C PHE A 27 4.88 12.16 3.56
N LYS A 28 5.92 12.85 4.04
CA LYS A 28 7.32 12.46 3.81
C LYS A 28 7.76 11.30 4.69
N LYS A 29 7.03 11.00 5.77
CA LYS A 29 7.33 9.85 6.65
C LYS A 29 7.38 8.51 5.90
N ILE A 30 6.60 8.40 4.83
CA ILE A 30 6.47 7.20 3.99
C ILE A 30 7.69 6.99 3.09
N ASP A 31 8.44 8.05 2.77
CA ASP A 31 9.55 8.01 1.83
C ASP A 31 10.65 7.05 2.30
N GLY A 32 11.19 6.27 1.37
CA GLY A 32 12.26 5.34 1.65
C GLY A 32 12.16 4.05 0.86
N THR A 33 13.04 3.12 1.20
CA THR A 33 13.13 1.81 0.53
C THR A 33 12.71 0.69 1.47
N TYR A 34 11.90 -0.21 0.93
CA TYR A 34 11.36 -1.37 1.62
C TYR A 34 11.87 -2.63 0.91
N TYR A 35 12.43 -3.58 1.66
CA TYR A 35 13.04 -4.80 1.15
C TYR A 35 12.30 -6.04 1.65
N ASN A 36 12.08 -7.00 0.76
CA ASN A 36 11.60 -8.33 1.10
C ASN A 36 12.75 -9.33 0.90
N SER A 37 13.13 -10.02 1.97
CA SER A 37 14.22 -11.02 1.98
C SER A 37 13.82 -12.38 1.40
N GLU A 38 12.52 -12.69 1.30
CA GLU A 38 12.02 -13.96 0.75
C GLU A 38 12.09 -13.97 -0.79
N THR A 39 11.86 -12.83 -1.42
CA THR A 39 11.80 -12.68 -2.89
C THR A 39 12.94 -11.82 -3.46
N ASP A 40 13.86 -11.37 -2.61
CA ASP A 40 14.97 -10.46 -2.95
C ASP A 40 14.52 -9.23 -3.77
N SER A 41 13.41 -8.62 -3.33
CA SER A 41 12.77 -7.52 -4.06
C SER A 41 12.69 -6.25 -3.24
N ASN A 42 12.82 -5.11 -3.90
CA ASN A 42 12.75 -3.79 -3.27
C ASN A 42 11.54 -3.00 -3.78
N ILE A 43 10.99 -2.16 -2.91
CA ILE A 43 10.01 -1.14 -3.24
C ILE A 43 10.54 0.18 -2.72
N SER A 44 10.78 1.15 -3.58
CA SER A 44 11.11 2.51 -3.16
C SER A 44 9.88 3.41 -3.34
N MET A 45 9.66 4.29 -2.37
CA MET A 45 8.57 5.27 -2.36
C MET A 45 9.14 6.66 -2.21
N LYS A 46 8.61 7.58 -3.01
CA LYS A 46 8.96 8.99 -2.98
C LYS A 46 7.70 9.83 -3.06
N HIS A 47 7.52 10.73 -2.11
CA HIS A 47 6.44 11.70 -2.12
C HIS A 47 6.58 12.65 -3.32
N LEU A 48 5.49 12.87 -4.04
CA LEU A 48 5.43 13.82 -5.14
C LEU A 48 4.73 15.11 -4.68
N GLU A 49 3.41 15.07 -4.58
CA GLU A 49 2.57 16.21 -4.21
C GLU A 49 1.23 15.71 -3.66
N GLY A 50 0.77 16.34 -2.58
CA GLY A 50 -0.46 15.95 -1.88
C GLY A 50 -0.41 14.47 -1.47
N ALA A 51 -1.43 13.71 -1.86
CA ALA A 51 -1.52 12.26 -1.60
C ALA A 51 -0.83 11.38 -2.66
N ASN A 52 -0.11 11.96 -3.63
CA ASN A 52 0.51 11.21 -4.72
C ASN A 52 1.95 10.82 -4.37
N TYR A 53 2.29 9.57 -4.70
CA TYR A 53 3.62 9.00 -4.51
C TYR A 53 4.13 8.41 -5.82
N GLU A 54 5.42 8.52 -6.06
CA GLU A 54 6.14 7.73 -7.04
C GLU A 54 6.64 6.45 -6.38
N ILE A 55 6.36 5.31 -7.01
CA ILE A 55 6.68 3.99 -6.48
C ILE A 55 7.45 3.23 -7.54
N SER A 56 8.61 2.70 -7.16
CA SER A 56 9.44 1.88 -8.02
C SER A 56 9.64 0.49 -7.41
N TYR A 57 9.35 -0.54 -8.19
CA TYR A 57 9.53 -1.95 -7.80
C TYR A 57 10.87 -2.52 -8.31
N ARG A 58 11.48 -1.82 -9.27
CA ARG A 58 12.75 -2.14 -9.93
C ARG A 58 13.29 -0.84 -10.51
N SER A 59 14.61 -0.76 -10.70
CA SER A 59 15.33 0.47 -11.08
C SER A 59 14.82 1.16 -12.36
N ASP A 60 14.05 0.47 -13.20
CA ASP A 60 13.61 0.90 -14.52
C ASP A 60 12.10 1.18 -14.63
N LYS A 61 11.30 0.93 -13.58
CA LYS A 61 9.84 1.08 -13.64
C LYS A 61 9.29 1.87 -12.47
N ASN A 62 8.86 3.09 -12.78
CA ASN A 62 8.13 3.96 -11.86
C ASN A 62 6.63 3.92 -12.17
N THR A 63 5.83 3.93 -11.12
CA THR A 63 4.38 4.04 -11.22
C THR A 63 3.87 5.02 -10.18
N LYS A 64 2.63 5.50 -10.36
CA LYS A 64 2.01 6.44 -9.43
C LYS A 64 1.15 5.67 -8.42
N GLY A 65 1.37 5.97 -7.15
CA GLY A 65 0.53 5.54 -6.05
C GLY A 65 -0.31 6.69 -5.51
N LEU A 66 -1.49 6.36 -5.02
CA LEU A 66 -2.38 7.28 -4.32
C LEU A 66 -2.54 6.84 -2.86
N LEU A 67 -2.15 7.69 -1.92
CA LEU A 67 -2.42 7.50 -0.51
C LEU A 67 -3.89 7.78 -0.24
N VAL A 68 -4.63 6.73 0.11
CA VAL A 68 -6.08 6.81 0.37
C VAL A 68 -6.40 6.86 1.87
N SER A 69 -5.39 6.67 2.72
CA SER A 69 -5.44 6.83 4.17
C SER A 69 -4.03 6.86 4.74
N SER A 70 -3.88 7.23 6.00
CA SER A 70 -2.59 7.24 6.73
C SER A 70 -1.81 5.92 6.68
N THR A 71 -2.46 4.81 6.37
CA THR A 71 -1.87 3.46 6.37
C THR A 71 -2.00 2.72 5.04
N LYS A 72 -2.54 3.33 3.99
CA LYS A 72 -2.85 2.61 2.74
C LYS A 72 -2.60 3.43 1.49
N ILE A 73 -1.81 2.86 0.59
CA ILE A 73 -1.59 3.35 -0.77
C ILE A 73 -2.19 2.38 -1.77
N LEU A 74 -2.85 2.91 -2.79
CA LEU A 74 -3.29 2.16 -3.97
C LEU A 74 -2.33 2.41 -5.12
N VAL A 75 -1.91 1.33 -5.80
CA VAL A 75 -0.95 1.39 -6.90
C VAL A 75 -1.34 0.36 -7.94
N ASN A 76 -1.79 0.82 -9.11
CA ASN A 76 -2.37 -0.06 -10.14
C ASN A 76 -3.44 -1.00 -9.54
N SER A 77 -3.27 -2.32 -9.67
CA SER A 77 -4.15 -3.36 -9.08
C SER A 77 -3.70 -3.86 -7.70
N TYR A 78 -2.71 -3.20 -7.09
CA TYR A 78 -2.17 -3.55 -5.79
C TYR A 78 -2.58 -2.52 -4.73
N SER A 79 -2.62 -2.98 -3.49
CA SER A 79 -2.71 -2.15 -2.30
C SER A 79 -1.52 -2.42 -1.39
N LEU A 80 -0.91 -1.34 -0.94
CA LEU A 80 0.20 -1.33 -0.01
C LEU A 80 -0.35 -0.84 1.33
N LYS A 81 -0.18 -1.64 2.38
CA LYS A 81 -0.64 -1.30 3.73
C LYS A 81 0.54 -1.20 4.68
N PHE A 82 0.64 -0.08 5.39
CA PHE A 82 1.58 0.08 6.48
C PHE A 82 1.00 -0.57 7.73
N HIS A 83 1.77 -1.47 8.34
CA HIS A 83 1.40 -2.14 9.57
C HIS A 83 2.66 -2.34 10.41
N GLU A 84 2.67 -1.72 11.59
CA GLU A 84 3.86 -1.68 12.46
C GLU A 84 5.06 -1.12 11.68
N ASP A 85 6.20 -1.82 11.70
CA ASP A 85 7.43 -1.48 10.97
C ASP A 85 7.50 -2.11 9.56
N ALA A 86 6.37 -2.60 9.04
CA ALA A 86 6.32 -3.33 7.78
C ALA A 86 5.34 -2.74 6.76
N LEU A 87 5.67 -2.98 5.49
CA LEU A 87 4.82 -2.71 4.34
C LEU A 87 4.25 -4.03 3.81
N LEU A 88 2.92 -4.13 3.72
CA LEU A 88 2.23 -5.32 3.24
C LEU A 88 1.65 -5.07 1.84
N LEU A 89 2.15 -5.80 0.86
CA LEU A 89 1.62 -5.81 -0.50
C LEU A 89 0.49 -6.82 -0.65
N ASN A 90 -0.63 -6.37 -1.19
CA ASN A 90 -1.80 -7.19 -1.49
C ASN A 90 -2.28 -6.88 -2.89
N GLY A 91 -2.34 -7.90 -3.76
CA GLY A 91 -3.03 -7.88 -5.04
C GLY A 91 -4.18 -8.89 -5.05
N GLU A 92 -4.66 -9.21 -6.24
CA GLU A 92 -5.72 -10.22 -6.43
C GLU A 92 -5.23 -11.61 -6.00
N ARG A 93 -4.10 -12.06 -6.55
CA ARG A 93 -3.50 -13.39 -6.31
C ARG A 93 -2.39 -13.40 -5.26
N ILE A 94 -1.88 -12.22 -4.90
CA ILE A 94 -0.77 -12.05 -3.97
C ILE A 94 -1.32 -11.46 -2.67
N LYS A 95 -1.06 -12.09 -1.52
CA LYS A 95 -1.62 -11.63 -0.23
C LYS A 95 -0.50 -11.49 0.80
N LYS A 96 -0.50 -10.35 1.50
CA LYS A 96 0.34 -10.05 2.67
C LYS A 96 1.85 -10.27 2.45
N VAL A 97 2.37 -9.99 1.25
CA VAL A 97 3.82 -10.02 1.02
C VAL A 97 4.44 -8.89 1.81
N ARG A 98 5.36 -9.22 2.71
CA ARG A 98 5.88 -8.31 3.73
C ARG A 98 7.21 -7.72 3.30
N PHE A 99 7.35 -6.41 3.36
CA PHE A 99 8.62 -5.70 3.16
C PHE A 99 9.00 -4.97 4.44
N HIS A 100 10.28 -4.99 4.77
CA HIS A 100 10.87 -4.29 5.90
C HIS A 100 11.55 -3.01 5.40
N ARG A 101 11.41 -1.91 6.13
CA ARG A 101 12.12 -0.67 5.78
C ARG A 101 13.62 -0.90 5.92
N LYS A 102 14.38 -0.57 4.87
CA LYS A 102 15.84 -0.77 4.80
C LYS A 102 16.61 0.38 5.43
N ASP A 103 16.02 1.57 5.48
CA ASP A 103 16.66 2.81 5.91
C ASP A 103 16.65 3.02 7.45
N LYS A 104 16.63 1.94 8.25
CA LYS A 104 16.53 2.00 9.72
C LYS A 104 17.79 1.47 10.38
#